data_AF-A0A8T7E4I3-F1
#
_entry.id   AF-A0A8T7E4I3-F1
#
_cell.length_a   1.000
_cell.length_b   1.000
_cell.length_c   1.000
_cell.angle_alpha   90.00
_cell.angle_beta   90.00
_cell.angle_gamma   90.00
#
_symmetry.space_group_name_H-M   'P 1'
#
loop_
_entity.id
_entity.type
_entity.pdbx_description
1 polymer ?
#
loop_
_entity_poly.entity_id
_entity_poly.type
_entity_poly.pdbx_seq_one_letter_code
_entity_poly.pdbx_strand_id
1 'polypeptide(L)'
;MHRPMRRPLLPAVLTVMLCACRASGAAGLERIDDVAPAQNPGRIDTYRYVPASLRPDPALIVVLHGCGQSAEDFGAAGWFDLAERSGALLLLPQQRRRNSLTRCWNWFV
;
A
#
# COMPACT_ATOMS: atom_id res chain seq x y z
N MET A 1 -62.53 -19.12 -32.56
CA MET A 1 -61.73 -18.46 -31.52
C MET A 1 -60.55 -19.35 -31.14
N HIS A 2 -59.39 -19.18 -31.77
CA HIS A 2 -58.15 -19.88 -31.39
C HIS A 2 -57.03 -18.85 -31.31
N ARG A 3 -56.54 -18.58 -30.09
CA ARG A 3 -55.35 -17.76 -29.84
C ARG A 3 -54.13 -18.70 -29.76
N PRO A 4 -53.05 -18.46 -30.51
CA PRO A 4 -51.82 -19.24 -30.37
C PRO A 4 -51.05 -18.78 -29.13
N MET A 5 -50.71 -19.71 -28.24
CA MET A 5 -49.77 -19.45 -27.14
C MET A 5 -48.34 -19.42 -27.68
N ARG A 6 -47.72 -18.24 -27.67
CA ARG A 6 -46.28 -18.07 -27.85
C ARG A 6 -45.61 -18.36 -26.51
N ARG A 7 -44.81 -19.43 -26.44
CA ARG A 7 -43.93 -19.72 -25.29
C ARG A 7 -42.69 -18.83 -25.40
N PRO A 8 -42.41 -17.95 -24.43
CA PRO A 8 -41.17 -17.18 -24.43
C PRO A 8 -40.00 -18.07 -23.99
N LEU A 9 -38.88 -17.95 -24.71
CA LEU A 9 -37.59 -18.55 -24.40
C LEU A 9 -37.01 -17.87 -23.14
N LEU A 10 -36.68 -18.64 -22.10
CA LEU A 10 -35.88 -18.18 -20.97
C LEU A 10 -34.39 -18.38 -21.31
N PRO A 11 -33.53 -17.35 -21.26
CA PRO A 11 -32.09 -17.54 -21.41
C PRO A 11 -31.51 -18.08 -20.09
N ALA A 12 -30.73 -19.16 -20.19
CA ALA A 12 -29.96 -19.69 -19.08
C ALA A 12 -28.92 -18.65 -18.64
N VAL A 13 -29.07 -18.12 -17.42
CA VAL A 13 -28.10 -17.22 -16.79
C VAL A 13 -26.91 -18.05 -16.34
N LEU A 14 -25.83 -17.99 -17.12
CA LEU A 14 -24.53 -18.57 -16.78
C LEU A 14 -23.85 -17.64 -15.76
N THR A 15 -23.96 -17.96 -14.48
CA THR A 15 -23.27 -17.25 -13.40
C THR A 15 -21.77 -17.48 -13.51
N VAL A 16 -21.02 -16.48 -14.00
CA VAL A 16 -19.55 -16.47 -13.96
C VAL A 16 -19.13 -16.37 -12.49
N MET A 17 -18.53 -17.44 -11.96
CA MET A 17 -17.89 -17.44 -10.65
C MET A 17 -16.61 -16.60 -10.76
N LEU A 18 -16.74 -15.31 -10.45
CA LEU A 18 -15.64 -14.36 -10.44
C LEU A 18 -14.73 -14.71 -9.25
N CYS A 19 -13.72 -15.54 -9.49
CA CYS A 19 -12.60 -15.69 -8.55
C CYS A 19 -11.80 -14.38 -8.59
N ALA A 20 -12.23 -13.40 -7.79
CA ALA A 20 -11.47 -12.19 -7.55
C ALA A 20 -10.27 -12.57 -6.66
N CYS A 21 -9.20 -13.06 -7.27
CA CYS A 21 -7.88 -12.93 -6.66
C CYS A 21 -7.62 -11.43 -6.58
N ARG A 22 -7.86 -10.81 -5.42
CA ARG A 22 -7.38 -9.45 -5.16
C ARG A 22 -5.87 -9.54 -5.20
N ALA A 23 -5.28 -9.08 -6.30
CA ALA A 23 -3.90 -8.63 -6.26
C ALA A 23 -3.87 -7.44 -5.29
N SER A 24 -3.42 -7.68 -4.05
CA SER A 24 -2.95 -6.62 -3.16
C SER A 24 -1.67 -6.06 -3.75
N GLY A 25 -1.78 -5.31 -4.84
CA GLY A 25 -0.76 -4.33 -5.22
C GLY A 25 -0.63 -3.29 -4.10
N ALA A 26 0.36 -2.41 -4.19
CA ALA A 26 0.71 -1.35 -3.23
C ALA A 26 -0.40 -0.33 -2.85
N ALA A 27 -1.68 -0.68 -3.01
CA ALA A 27 -2.83 -0.06 -2.38
C ALA A 27 -2.55 0.07 -0.86
N GLY A 28 -2.27 1.29 -0.44
CA GLY A 28 -1.98 1.64 0.94
C GLY A 28 -0.74 2.50 1.12
N LEU A 29 0.24 2.45 0.20
CA LEU A 29 1.44 3.28 0.31
C LEU A 29 1.14 4.70 -0.22
N GLU A 30 1.19 5.67 0.67
CA GLU A 30 0.87 7.07 0.38
C GLU A 30 2.01 7.97 0.84
N ARG A 31 2.37 8.97 0.03
CA ARG A 31 3.34 9.99 0.44
C ARG A 31 2.69 11.00 1.38
N ILE A 32 3.39 11.37 2.44
CA ILE A 32 3.01 12.42 3.37
C ILE A 32 3.61 13.74 2.88
N ASP A 33 2.77 14.60 2.32
CA ASP A 33 3.20 15.86 1.70
C ASP A 33 3.08 17.09 2.62
N ASP A 34 2.39 16.96 3.77
CA ASP A 34 2.01 18.05 4.67
C ASP A 34 2.95 18.27 5.87
N VAL A 35 4.18 17.74 5.80
CA VAL A 35 5.20 17.99 6.85
C VAL A 35 5.85 19.35 6.61
N ALA A 36 5.65 20.29 7.54
CA ALA A 36 6.21 21.63 7.43
C ALA A 36 7.76 21.57 7.29
N PRO A 37 8.39 22.40 6.44
CA PRO A 37 9.84 22.38 6.26
C PRO A 37 10.65 22.54 7.56
N ALA A 38 10.14 23.34 8.50
CA ALA A 38 10.75 23.52 9.82
C ALA A 38 10.77 22.23 10.67
N GLN A 39 9.82 21.33 10.45
CA GLN A 39 9.73 20.02 11.11
C GLN A 39 10.50 18.94 10.34
N ASN A 40 10.94 19.21 9.11
CA ASN A 40 11.70 18.30 8.25
C ASN A 40 12.92 19.01 7.65
N PRO A 41 13.91 19.41 8.49
CA PRO A 41 15.11 20.11 8.02
C PRO A 41 15.94 19.24 7.07
N GLY A 42 15.91 17.91 7.26
CA GLY A 42 16.54 16.94 6.37
C GLY A 42 15.86 16.80 5.01
N ARG A 43 14.68 17.41 4.81
CA ARG A 43 13.89 17.31 3.57
C ARG A 43 13.73 15.85 3.14
N ILE A 44 13.39 14.98 4.07
CA ILE A 44 13.21 13.53 3.89
C ILE A 44 11.83 13.29 3.28
N ASP A 45 11.74 12.49 2.22
CA ASP A 45 10.43 12.05 1.74
C ASP A 45 9.86 11.04 2.74
N THR A 46 8.58 11.12 3.06
CA THR A 46 7.98 10.19 4.02
C THR A 46 6.74 9.57 3.41
N TYR A 47 6.59 8.27 3.60
CA TYR A 47 5.43 7.53 3.17
C TYR A 47 4.78 6.86 4.37
N ARG A 48 3.48 6.59 4.27
CA ARG A 48 2.74 5.74 5.20
C ARG A 48 2.14 4.57 4.47
N TYR A 49 2.06 3.42 5.14
CA TYR A 49 1.27 2.30 4.67
C TYR A 49 0.23 1.94 5.73
N VAL A 50 -1.05 2.07 5.35
CA VAL A 50 -2.20 1.73 6.19
C VAL A 50 -2.74 0.37 5.75
N PRO A 51 -2.56 -0.71 6.54
CA PRO A 51 -3.10 -2.02 6.16
C PRO A 51 -4.63 -2.03 6.22
N ALA A 52 -5.26 -2.89 5.41
CA ALA A 52 -6.71 -3.12 5.48
C ALA A 52 -7.16 -3.69 6.84
N SER A 53 -6.25 -4.38 7.53
CA SER A 53 -6.45 -4.95 8.87
C SER A 53 -6.12 -4.02 10.04
N LEU A 54 -6.02 -2.70 9.80
CA LEU A 54 -5.62 -1.71 10.81
C LEU A 54 -6.41 -1.89 12.12
N ARG A 55 -5.70 -2.08 13.24
CA ARG A 55 -6.33 -2.15 14.56
C ARG A 55 -6.77 -0.75 15.03
N PRO A 56 -7.77 -0.66 15.93
CA PRO A 56 -8.22 0.64 16.47
C PRO A 56 -7.13 1.45 17.18
N ASP A 57 -6.14 0.78 17.79
CA ASP A 57 -4.94 1.37 18.38
C ASP A 57 -3.70 0.66 17.80
N PRO A 58 -3.27 1.03 16.59
CA PRO A 58 -2.23 0.33 15.88
C PRO A 58 -0.85 0.70 16.46
N ALA A 59 0.05 -0.28 16.55
CA ALA A 59 1.46 0.06 16.74
C ALA A 59 1.96 0.81 15.50
N LEU A 60 2.84 1.79 15.69
CA LEU A 60 3.57 2.44 14.61
C LEU A 60 4.94 1.79 14.45
N ILE A 61 5.23 1.29 13.25
CA ILE A 61 6.55 0.73 12.90
C ILE A 61 7.21 1.68 11.90
N VAL A 62 8.41 2.14 12.22
CA VAL A 62 9.22 2.93 11.30
C VAL A 62 10.16 2.00 10.55
N VAL A 63 10.04 1.98 9.22
CA VAL A 63 10.77 1.08 8.34
C VAL A 63 11.77 1.89 7.52
N LEU A 64 13.06 1.69 7.77
CA LEU A 64 14.15 2.38 7.08
C LEU A 64 14.78 1.47 6.03
N HIS A 65 14.74 1.89 4.77
CA HIS A 65 15.36 1.16 3.66
C HIS A 65 16.89 1.21 3.74
N GLY A 66 17.56 0.22 3.11
CA GLY A 66 19.00 0.20 2.94
C GLY A 66 19.50 1.15 1.83
N CYS A 67 20.82 1.26 1.69
CA CYS A 67 21.43 2.00 0.59
C CYS A 67 20.93 1.51 -0.77
N GLY A 68 20.61 2.43 -1.67
CA GLY A 68 20.16 2.13 -3.03
C GLY A 68 18.70 1.69 -3.12
N GLN A 69 18.02 1.43 -2.01
CA GLN A 69 16.61 1.02 -2.00
C GLN A 69 15.67 2.24 -1.95
N SER A 70 14.37 2.00 -2.14
CA SER A 70 13.28 2.95 -1.95
C SER A 70 12.37 2.50 -0.80
N ALA A 71 11.47 3.37 -0.34
CA ALA A 71 10.45 3.02 0.64
C ALA A 71 9.52 1.91 0.13
N GLU A 72 9.14 1.97 -1.16
CA GLU A 72 8.29 0.96 -1.79
C GLU A 72 9.00 -0.39 -1.90
N ASP A 73 10.21 -0.42 -2.47
CA ASP A 73 10.96 -1.66 -2.68
C ASP A 73 11.24 -2.38 -1.36
N PHE A 74 11.66 -1.62 -0.33
CA PHE A 74 11.94 -2.21 0.97
C PHE A 74 10.65 -2.59 1.69
N GLY A 75 9.58 -1.79 1.60
CA GLY A 75 8.27 -2.15 2.14
C GLY A 75 7.74 -3.48 1.57
N ALA A 76 7.93 -3.69 0.26
CA ALA A 76 7.59 -4.92 -0.44
C ALA A 76 8.44 -6.13 -0.03
N ALA A 77 9.56 -5.95 0.70
CA ALA A 77 10.39 -7.04 1.22
C ALA A 77 9.77 -7.78 2.44
N GLY A 78 8.44 -7.67 2.62
CA GLY A 78 7.68 -8.36 3.66
C GLY A 78 7.11 -7.47 4.77
N TRP A 79 7.40 -6.17 4.75
CA TRP A 79 6.86 -5.24 5.75
C TRP A 79 5.38 -4.96 5.54
N PHE A 80 4.90 -4.84 4.30
CA PHE A 80 3.47 -4.70 4.02
C PHE A 80 2.68 -5.92 4.52
N ASP A 81 3.17 -7.13 4.27
CA ASP A 81 2.52 -8.34 4.77
C ASP A 81 2.56 -8.43 6.31
N LEU A 82 3.65 -7.96 6.93
CA LEU A 82 3.73 -7.87 8.39
C LEU A 82 2.69 -6.87 8.94
N ALA A 83 2.53 -5.72 8.30
CA ALA A 83 1.51 -4.73 8.66
C ALA A 83 0.11 -5.32 8.56
N GLU A 84 -0.19 -6.04 7.47
CA GLU A 84 -1.49 -6.72 7.29
C GLU A 84 -1.73 -7.82 8.34
N ARG A 85 -0.70 -8.58 8.74
CA ARG A 85 -0.87 -9.63 9.76
C ARG A 85 -0.99 -9.08 11.19
N SER A 86 -0.30 -7.98 11.49
CA SER A 86 -0.26 -7.39 12.83
C SER A 86 -1.29 -6.27 13.04
N GLY A 87 -1.87 -5.76 11.96
CA GLY A 87 -2.69 -4.55 11.94
C GLY A 87 -1.93 -3.32 12.44
N ALA A 88 -0.64 -3.23 12.12
CA ALA A 88 0.25 -2.13 12.48
C ALA A 88 0.33 -1.08 11.35
N LEU A 89 0.45 0.20 11.73
CA LEU A 89 0.70 1.28 10.79
C LEU A 89 2.20 1.33 10.47
N LEU A 90 2.57 1.51 9.20
CA LEU A 90 3.96 1.72 8.84
C LEU A 90 4.22 3.18 8.47
N LEU A 91 5.35 3.70 8.94
CA LEU A 91 5.99 4.91 8.42
C LEU A 91 7.25 4.49 7.67
N LEU A 92 7.38 4.89 6.41
CA LEU A 92 8.50 4.55 5.54
C LEU A 92 9.20 5.83 5.05
N PRO A 93 10.14 6.38 5.85
CA PRO A 93 11.01 7.45 5.39
C PRO A 93 11.87 7.01 4.21
N GLN A 94 12.10 7.91 3.27
CA GLN A 94 12.92 7.69 2.09
C GLN A 94 13.97 8.80 1.94
N GLN A 95 15.23 8.38 1.81
CA GLN A 95 16.31 9.31 1.51
C GLN A 95 16.21 9.88 0.10
N ARG A 96 16.52 11.18 0.00
CA ARG A 96 16.63 11.86 -1.29
C ARG A 96 18.03 11.70 -1.85
N ARG A 97 18.13 11.52 -3.17
CA ARG A 97 19.43 11.51 -3.86
C ARG A 97 20.24 12.78 -3.66
N ARG A 98 19.57 13.92 -3.44
CA ARG A 98 20.22 15.21 -3.15
C ARG A 98 20.92 15.22 -1.78
N ASN A 99 20.45 14.41 -0.84
CA ASN A 99 21.05 14.28 0.49
C ASN A 99 22.14 13.20 0.50
N SER A 100 21.96 12.14 -0.30
CA SER A 100 22.93 11.06 -0.51
C SER A 100 22.74 10.45 -1.90
N LEU A 101 23.77 10.45 -2.76
CA LEU A 101 23.64 9.95 -4.14
C LEU A 101 23.18 8.48 -4.21
N THR A 102 23.59 7.68 -3.22
CA THR A 102 23.22 6.28 -3.04
C THR A 102 22.00 6.08 -2.13
N ARG A 103 21.32 7.16 -1.69
CA ARG A 103 20.20 7.13 -0.74
C ARG A 103 20.53 6.38 0.57
N CYS A 104 21.76 6.47 1.05
CA CYS A 104 22.10 5.90 2.36
C CYS A 104 21.68 6.83 3.49
N TRP A 105 21.34 6.25 4.65
CA TRP A 105 21.21 6.99 5.91
C TRP A 105 22.57 7.30 6.49
N ASN A 106 22.69 8.48 7.12
CA ASN A 106 23.87 8.83 7.90
C ASN A 106 23.74 8.21 9.29
N TRP A 107 24.64 7.29 9.61
CA TRP A 107 24.78 6.65 10.92
C TRP A 107 26.10 7.06 11.62
N PHE A 108 26.90 7.87 10.94
CA PHE A 108 28.12 8.49 11.44
C PHE A 108 27.84 9.94 11.84
N VAL A 109 28.67 10.44 12.74
CA VAL A 109 28.68 11.83 13.22
C VAL A 109 29.58 12.72 12.39
#